data_AF-A0AA36EBH1-F1
#
_entry.id   AF-A0AA36EBH1-F1
#
_cell.length_a   1.000
_cell.length_b   1.000
_cell.length_c   1.000
_cell.angle_alpha   90.00
_cell.angle_beta   90.00
_cell.angle_gamma   90.00
#
_symmetry.space_group_name_H-M   'P 1'
#
loop_
_entity.id
_entity.type
_entity.pdbx_description
1 polymer ?
#
loop_
_entity_poly.entity_id
_entity_poly.type
_entity_poly.pdbx_seq_one_letter_code
_entity_poly.pdbx_strand_id
1 'polypeptide(L)'
;MTHFTSPPYLRRDQRIYMFDSYRFSEDEIKVLIDGDNSYTQLTGRIIHQLLDERVQSSEPGDFLAVHYNGHDTRLPAETGDDDDIGYEECIVPNDFNLINGMILSSIMFL
;
A
#
# COMPACT_ATOMS: atom_id res chain seq x y z
N MET A 1 0.94 -20.15 -11.43
CA MET A 1 0.83 -18.83 -10.77
C MET A 1 -0.31 -18.08 -11.42
N THR A 2 -1.51 -18.18 -10.87
CA THR A 2 -2.71 -17.48 -11.36
C THR A 2 -2.59 -16.01 -11.00
N HIS A 3 -2.44 -15.13 -12.00
CA HIS A 3 -2.49 -13.68 -11.79
C HIS A 3 -3.92 -13.29 -11.40
N PHE A 4 -4.14 -12.95 -10.13
CA PHE A 4 -5.38 -12.34 -9.67
C PHE A 4 -5.26 -10.83 -9.90
N THR A 5 -5.64 -10.36 -11.08
CA THR A 5 -5.83 -8.92 -11.28
C THR A 5 -7.24 -8.55 -10.84
N SER A 6 -7.35 -7.55 -9.97
CA SER A 6 -8.66 -7.06 -9.54
C SER A 6 -9.52 -6.65 -10.75
N PRO A 7 -10.78 -7.10 -10.83
CA PRO A 7 -11.65 -6.78 -11.96
C PRO A 7 -11.78 -5.25 -12.15
N PRO A 8 -11.93 -4.75 -13.40
CA PRO A 8 -12.00 -3.31 -13.70
C PRO A 8 -13.06 -2.53 -12.92
N TYR A 9 -14.13 -3.17 -12.47
CA TYR A 9 -15.20 -2.54 -11.70
C TYR A 9 -14.81 -2.27 -10.25
N LEU A 10 -14.11 -3.20 -9.59
CA LEU A 10 -13.62 -3.02 -8.22
C LEU A 10 -12.68 -1.80 -8.12
N ARG A 11 -11.96 -1.50 -9.21
CA ARG A 11 -11.08 -0.34 -9.36
C ARG A 11 -11.83 0.99 -9.47
N ARG A 12 -13.02 0.99 -10.09
CA ARG A 12 -13.86 2.19 -10.24
C ARG A 12 -14.59 2.52 -8.95
N ASP A 13 -15.13 1.51 -8.28
CA ASP A 13 -15.94 1.70 -7.07
C ASP A 13 -15.15 2.31 -5.92
N GLN A 14 -13.85 2.00 -5.80
CA GLN A 14 -12.99 2.55 -4.75
C GLN A 14 -12.60 4.02 -4.97
N ARG A 15 -12.27 4.41 -6.21
CA ARG A 15 -12.05 5.83 -6.55
C ARG A 15 -13.31 6.65 -6.29
N ILE A 16 -14.47 6.11 -6.67
CA ILE A 16 -15.77 6.74 -6.43
C ILE A 16 -15.98 6.93 -4.93
N TYR A 17 -15.72 5.92 -4.10
CA TYR A 17 -15.89 6.05 -2.65
C TYR A 17 -15.00 7.14 -2.02
N MET A 18 -13.72 7.22 -2.41
CA MET A 18 -12.82 8.27 -1.91
C MET A 18 -13.26 9.69 -2.33
N PHE A 19 -13.74 9.83 -3.56
CA PHE A 19 -14.25 11.10 -4.08
C PHE A 19 -15.58 11.51 -3.42
N ASP A 20 -16.59 10.63 -3.44
CA ASP A 20 -17.96 10.95 -3.02
C ASP A 20 -18.09 11.06 -1.49
N SER A 21 -17.37 10.21 -0.74
CA SER A 21 -17.54 10.13 0.72
C SER A 21 -16.54 10.99 1.50
N TYR A 22 -15.30 11.09 1.00
CA TYR A 22 -14.23 11.81 1.69
C TYR A 22 -13.81 13.11 1.01
N ARG A 23 -14.40 13.44 -0.15
CA ARG A 23 -14.19 14.71 -0.88
C ARG A 23 -12.75 14.98 -1.30
N PHE A 24 -11.94 13.93 -1.49
CA PHE A 24 -10.64 14.06 -2.15
C PHE A 24 -10.85 14.51 -3.60
N SER A 25 -10.02 15.44 -4.08
CA SER A 25 -10.05 15.77 -5.51
C SER A 25 -9.43 14.63 -6.34
N GLU A 26 -9.83 14.50 -7.61
CA GLU A 26 -9.28 13.44 -8.47
C GLU A 26 -7.76 13.54 -8.64
N ASP A 27 -7.22 14.77 -8.63
CA ASP A 27 -5.79 15.04 -8.81
C ASP A 27 -4.94 14.66 -7.59
N GLU A 28 -5.56 14.58 -6.41
CA GLU A 28 -4.91 14.18 -5.16
C GLU A 28 -4.84 12.65 -5.00
N ILE A 29 -5.71 11.90 -5.70
CA ILE A 29 -5.78 10.44 -5.61
C ILE A 29 -4.77 9.80 -6.57
N LYS A 30 -3.68 9.26 -6.02
CA LYS A 30 -2.71 8.45 -6.77
C LYS A 30 -3.12 6.98 -6.74
N VAL A 31 -3.39 6.41 -7.92
CA VAL A 31 -3.78 4.99 -8.06
C VAL A 31 -2.61 4.19 -8.63
N LEU A 32 -2.26 3.09 -7.97
CA LEU A 32 -1.21 2.15 -8.36
C LEU A 32 -1.84 0.82 -8.74
N ILE A 33 -1.48 0.28 -9.91
CA ILE A 33 -2.08 -0.94 -10.46
C ILE A 33 -0.98 -1.87 -10.96
N ASP A 34 -1.06 -3.15 -10.61
CA ASP A 34 -0.23 -4.22 -11.17
C ASP A 34 -0.95 -4.95 -12.33
N GLY A 35 -0.20 -5.73 -13.12
CA GLY A 35 -0.77 -6.67 -14.09
C GLY A 35 -1.05 -6.13 -15.50
N ASP A 36 -0.64 -4.90 -15.82
CA ASP A 36 -0.54 -4.42 -17.19
C ASP A 36 0.88 -3.86 -17.42
N ASN A 37 1.61 -4.48 -18.35
CA ASN A 37 3.00 -4.14 -18.68
C ASN A 37 3.17 -2.71 -19.23
N SER A 38 2.08 -2.02 -19.57
CA SER A 38 2.09 -0.60 -19.92
C SER A 38 2.22 0.32 -18.69
N TYR A 39 2.05 -0.20 -17.47
CA TYR A 39 2.20 0.53 -16.21
C TYR A 39 3.51 0.21 -15.51
N THR A 40 3.94 1.14 -14.65
CA THR A 40 5.12 0.96 -13.80
C THR A 40 4.96 -0.28 -12.92
N GLN A 41 5.96 -1.18 -12.91
CA GLN A 41 5.96 -2.31 -11.99
C GLN A 41 5.94 -1.81 -10.53
N LEU A 42 5.00 -2.33 -9.74
CA LEU A 42 4.87 -2.01 -8.32
C LEU A 42 5.84 -2.84 -7.48
N THR A 43 7.13 -2.53 -7.63
CA THR A 43 8.20 -3.04 -6.76
C THR A 43 8.06 -2.48 -5.35
N GLY A 44 8.57 -3.19 -4.34
CA GLY A 44 8.54 -2.71 -2.95
C GLY A 44 9.18 -1.33 -2.79
N ARG A 45 10.29 -1.08 -3.51
CA ARG A 45 10.97 0.22 -3.51
C ARG A 45 10.08 1.35 -4.02
N ILE A 46 9.31 1.12 -5.08
CA ILE A 46 8.43 2.14 -5.66
C ILE A 46 7.27 2.41 -4.70
N ILE A 47 6.68 1.39 -4.09
CA ILE A 47 5.61 1.58 -3.10
C ILE A 47 6.14 2.39 -1.90
N HIS A 48 7.31 2.06 -1.36
CA HIS A 48 7.95 2.85 -0.29
C HIS A 48 8.13 4.31 -0.65
N GLN A 49 8.77 4.57 -1.78
CA GLN A 49 9.01 5.93 -2.23
C GLN A 49 7.71 6.73 -2.34
N LEU A 50 6.65 6.11 -2.85
CA LEU A 50 5.36 6.78 -3.02
C LEU A 50 4.66 7.09 -1.70
N LEU A 51 4.75 6.19 -0.73
CA LEU A 51 4.21 6.42 0.61
C LEU A 51 5.01 7.51 1.33
N ASP A 52 6.34 7.47 1.25
CA ASP A 52 7.23 8.48 1.83
C ASP A 52 6.99 9.87 1.22
N GLU A 53 6.92 9.95 -0.12
CA GLU A 53 6.60 11.20 -0.82
C GLU A 53 5.26 11.79 -0.34
N ARG A 54 4.26 10.93 -0.11
CA ARG A 54 2.93 11.37 0.34
C ARG A 54 2.97 11.92 1.75
N VAL A 55 3.61 11.20 2.67
CA VAL A 55 3.81 11.66 4.05
C VAL A 55 4.59 12.98 4.07
N GLN A 56 5.69 13.07 3.32
CA GLN A 56 6.53 14.27 3.30
C GLN A 56 5.83 15.49 2.70
N SER A 57 4.86 15.27 1.80
CA SER A 57 4.07 16.35 1.21
C SER A 57 2.88 16.81 2.06
N SER A 58 2.58 16.12 3.16
CA SER A 58 1.45 16.44 4.02
C SER A 58 1.75 17.55 5.04
N GLU A 59 0.73 18.33 5.36
CA GLU A 59 0.77 19.38 6.38
C GLU A 59 -0.12 19.00 7.59
N PRO A 60 0.12 19.59 8.78
CA PRO A 60 -0.76 19.38 9.93
C PRO A 60 -2.22 19.74 9.62
N GLY A 61 -3.11 18.76 9.75
CA GLY A 61 -4.53 18.89 9.43
C GLY A 61 -4.97 18.20 8.13
N ASP A 62 -4.01 17.69 7.34
CA ASP A 62 -4.30 16.82 6.21
C ASP A 62 -4.78 15.45 6.66
N PHE A 63 -5.55 14.79 5.78
CA PHE A 63 -5.95 13.40 5.95
C PHE A 63 -5.35 12.55 4.84
N LEU A 64 -4.53 11.57 5.21
CA LEU A 64 -3.97 10.60 4.27
C LEU A 64 -4.80 9.32 4.30
N ALA A 65 -5.23 8.85 3.12
CA ALA A 65 -5.93 7.59 2.98
C ALA A 65 -5.12 6.65 2.07
N VAL A 66 -4.81 5.46 2.56
CA VAL A 66 -4.19 4.39 1.77
C VAL A 66 -5.16 3.22 1.70
N HIS A 67 -5.45 2.79 0.49
CA HIS A 67 -6.20 1.57 0.24
C HIS A 67 -5.32 0.59 -0.52
N TYR A 68 -5.13 -0.61 0.03
CA TYR A 68 -4.37 -1.68 -0.58
C TYR A 68 -5.28 -2.88 -0.82
N ASN A 69 -5.17 -3.47 -2.00
CA ASN A 69 -5.87 -4.69 -2.37
C ASN A 69 -4.90 -5.57 -3.16
N GLY A 70 -4.26 -6.51 -2.46
CA GLY A 70 -3.27 -7.42 -3.01
C GLY A 70 -2.97 -8.55 -2.03
N HIS A 71 -1.80 -9.18 -2.16
CA HIS A 71 -1.39 -10.30 -1.32
C HIS A 71 -0.67 -9.85 -0.05
N ASP A 72 -1.08 -10.44 1.07
CA ASP A 72 -0.37 -10.34 2.35
C ASP A 72 0.34 -11.65 2.69
N THR A 73 1.44 -11.56 3.42
CA THR A 73 2.19 -12.71 3.95
C THR A 73 2.62 -12.44 5.39
N ARG A 74 3.16 -13.47 6.05
CA ARG A 74 3.77 -13.37 7.38
C ARG A 74 5.21 -13.83 7.31
N LEU A 75 6.13 -12.98 7.75
CA LEU A 75 7.53 -13.35 7.99
C LEU A 75 7.72 -13.69 9.46
N PRO A 76 8.49 -14.74 9.79
CA PRO A 76 8.99 -14.93 11.15
C PRO A 76 9.78 -13.69 11.57
N ALA A 77 9.67 -13.26 12.82
CA ALA A 77 10.47 -12.15 13.30
C ALA A 77 11.98 -12.48 13.24
N GLU A 78 12.79 -11.55 12.74
CA GLU A 78 14.22 -11.77 12.48
C GLU A 78 15.14 -11.30 13.62
N THR A 79 14.59 -10.69 14.68
CA THR A 79 15.36 -10.05 15.76
C THR A 79 16.19 -11.02 16.59
N GLY A 80 15.87 -12.32 16.58
CA GLY A 80 16.67 -13.34 17.25
C GLY A 80 16.74 -13.18 18.79
N ASP A 81 15.95 -12.28 19.36
CA ASP A 81 15.74 -12.17 20.80
C ASP A 81 14.79 -13.29 21.24
N ASP A 82 15.07 -13.88 22.41
CA ASP A 82 14.29 -14.98 22.98
C ASP A 82 12.81 -14.63 23.24
N ASP A 83 12.47 -13.33 23.21
CA ASP A 83 11.11 -12.80 23.37
C ASP A 83 10.36 -12.61 22.02
N ASP A 84 11.03 -12.84 20.89
CA ASP A 84 10.48 -12.61 19.55
C ASP A 84 9.81 -13.87 18.97
N ILE A 85 8.68 -14.24 19.58
CA ILE A 85 7.77 -15.33 19.16
C ILE A 85 6.76 -14.88 18.10
N GLY A 86 6.99 -13.73 17.47
CA GLY A 86 6.06 -13.05 16.59
C GLY A 86 6.17 -13.40 15.11
N TYR A 87 5.11 -13.05 14.38
CA TYR A 87 5.13 -12.94 12.91
C TYR A 87 4.91 -11.47 12.55
N GLU A 88 5.70 -10.95 11.61
CA GLU A 88 5.45 -9.65 10.99
C GLU A 88 4.54 -9.84 9.78
N GLU A 89 3.41 -9.15 9.76
CA GLU A 89 2.56 -9.07 8.56
C GLU A 89 3.21 -8.16 7.52
N CYS A 90 3.23 -8.60 6.27
CA CYS A 90 3.86 -7.90 5.18
C CYS A 90 2.98 -7.88 3.93
N ILE A 91 2.95 -6.74 3.25
CA ILE A 91 2.46 -6.63 1.88
C ILE A 91 3.46 -7.31 0.94
N VAL A 92 2.95 -7.97 -0.10
CA VAL A 92 3.76 -8.64 -1.13
C VAL A 92 3.72 -7.85 -2.44
N PRO A 93 4.78 -7.08 -2.77
CA PRO A 93 4.89 -6.39 -4.06
C PRO A 93 5.30 -7.33 -5.19
N ASN A 94 5.33 -6.82 -6.43
CA ASN A 94 5.60 -7.63 -7.63
C ASN A 94 7.01 -8.26 -7.65
N ASP A 95 7.98 -7.64 -6.99
CA ASP A 95 9.37 -8.10 -6.89
C ASP A 95 9.65 -8.91 -5.62
N PHE A 96 8.63 -9.19 -4.80
CA PHE A 96 8.75 -9.84 -3.50
C PHE A 96 9.66 -9.12 -2.51
N ASN A 97 9.98 -7.84 -2.74
CA ASN A 97 10.66 -7.01 -1.75
C ASN A 97 9.62 -6.57 -0.71
N LEU A 98 9.41 -7.42 0.30
CA LEU A 98 8.30 -7.33 1.25
C LEU A 98 8.30 -6.01 2.03
N ILE A 99 7.10 -5.49 2.27
CA ILE A 99 6.87 -4.25 3.02
C ILE A 99 6.23 -4.64 4.35
N ASN A 100 6.93 -4.41 5.46
CA ASN A 100 6.46 -4.81 6.78
C ASN A 100 5.41 -3.87 7.39
N GLY A 101 4.60 -4.42 8.30
CA GLY A 101 3.51 -3.72 8.96
C GLY A 101 3.92 -2.51 9.80
N MET A 102 5.19 -2.40 10.22
CA MET A 102 5.69 -1.20 10.92
C MET A 102 5.60 0.06 10.04
N ILE A 103 5.77 -0.10 8.73
CA ILE A 103 5.72 1.02 7.78
C ILE A 103 4.26 1.43 7.51
N LEU A 104 3.33 0.47 7.49
CA LEU A 104 1.90 0.75 7.40
C LEU A 104 1.35 1.40 8.68
N SER A 105 1.81 0.94 9.85
CA SER A 105 1.49 1.55 11.14
C SER A 105 1.88 3.03 11.18
N SER A 106 3.07 3.37 10.69
CA SER A 106 3.56 4.77 10.69
C SER A 106 2.72 5.72 9.84
N ILE A 107 2.08 5.22 8.77
CA ILE A 107 1.20 6.02 7.89
C ILE A 107 -0.20 6.20 8.52
N MET A 108 -0.61 5.28 9.39
CA MET A 108 -1.92 5.32 10.06
C MET A 108 -1.94 6.26 11.28
N PHE A 109 -0.77 6.67 11.78
CA PHE A 109 -0.59 7.54 12.95
C PHE A 109 -0.22 9.00 12.64
N LEU A 110 -0.17 9.39 11.35
CA LEU A 110 -0.04 10.77 10.91
C LEU A 110 -1.42 11.32 10.52
#